data_AF-C9JBK3-F1
#
_entry.id   AF-C9JBK3-F1
#
_cell.length_a   1.000
_cell.length_b   1.000
_cell.length_c   1.000
_cell.angle_alpha   90.00
_cell.angle_beta   90.00
_cell.angle_gamma   90.00
#
_symmetry.space_group_name_H-M   'P 1'
#
loop_
_entity.id
_entity.type
_entity.pdbx_description
1 polymer ?
#
loop_
_entity_poly.entity_id
_entity_poly.type
_entity_poly.pdbx_seq_one_letter_code
_entity_poly.pdbx_strand_id
1 'polypeptide(L)'
;MSGMFLSSKLTTILLLFTNKSLDPGQKIQENTLLSVYGNSSWHFDEVRNQCYFHQFMKEQPDLNFRNPDVQEEIKEILRFWLTKGVDGFSLDAVKFLLEAKHLRDEIQVNKTQIPDTVTQYSELYHDFTTTQVGMHDIVRSFR
;
A
#
# COMPACT_ATOMS: atom_id res chain seq x y z
N MET A 1 6.45 -36.55 -8.49
CA MET A 1 5.43 -35.60 -8.01
C MET A 1 6.13 -34.54 -7.18
N SER A 2 6.48 -33.42 -7.80
CA SER A 2 7.08 -32.26 -7.12
C SER A 2 6.34 -31.04 -7.66
N GLY A 3 5.68 -30.28 -6.80
CA GLY A 3 4.92 -29.12 -7.23
C GLY A 3 3.85 -28.71 -6.24
N MET A 4 4.20 -27.78 -5.36
CA MET A 4 3.38 -26.69 -4.77
C MET A 4 3.90 -26.37 -3.36
N PHE A 5 5.09 -25.76 -3.29
CA PHE A 5 5.54 -25.00 -2.11
C PHE A 5 5.64 -23.49 -2.40
N LEU A 6 5.18 -23.04 -3.58
CA LEU A 6 5.18 -21.62 -3.99
C LEU A 6 4.03 -20.79 -3.37
N SER A 7 3.14 -21.40 -2.59
CA SER A 7 1.85 -20.80 -2.23
C SER A 7 1.86 -19.92 -0.97
N SER A 8 2.78 -20.10 -0.01
CA SER A 8 2.67 -19.38 1.28
C SER A 8 3.26 -17.97 1.30
N LYS A 9 4.31 -17.71 0.52
CA LYS A 9 5.05 -16.43 0.56
C LYS A 9 4.36 -15.29 -0.21
N LEU A 10 3.67 -15.61 -1.30
CA LEU A 10 3.04 -14.59 -2.15
C LEU A 10 1.80 -13.95 -1.51
N THR A 11 1.20 -14.64 -0.54
CA THR A 11 -0.05 -14.24 0.12
C THR A 11 0.09 -12.92 0.88
N THR A 12 1.29 -12.54 1.32
CA THR A 12 1.55 -11.34 2.15
C THR A 12 2.35 -10.26 1.43
N ILE A 13 2.49 -10.35 0.10
CA ILE A 13 3.22 -9.36 -0.71
C ILE A 13 2.46 -8.04 -0.79
N LEU A 14 1.14 -8.07 -0.80
CA LEU A 14 0.29 -6.87 -0.81
C LEU A 14 -0.26 -6.59 0.59
N LEU A 15 -0.58 -5.33 0.86
CA LEU A 15 -1.37 -4.97 2.03
C LEU A 15 -2.84 -5.30 1.75
N LEU A 16 -3.39 -6.20 2.56
CA LEU A 16 -4.72 -6.76 2.38
C LEU A 16 -5.53 -6.61 3.64
N PHE A 17 -6.83 -6.45 3.46
CA PHE A 17 -7.79 -6.45 4.54
C PHE A 17 -8.93 -7.43 4.27
N THR A 18 -9.31 -8.15 5.32
CA THR A 18 -10.48 -9.02 5.35
C THR A 18 -11.61 -8.34 6.09
N ASN A 19 -12.64 -7.94 5.37
CA ASN A 19 -13.88 -7.58 6.03
C ASN A 19 -14.58 -8.86 6.52
N LYS A 20 -14.80 -8.98 7.84
CA LYS A 20 -15.48 -10.14 8.44
C LYS A 20 -17.00 -10.11 8.22
N SER A 21 -17.57 -9.08 7.62
CA SER A 21 -19.02 -8.98 7.43
C SER A 21 -19.36 -8.07 6.25
N LEU A 22 -19.50 -8.64 5.05
CA LEU A 22 -20.22 -7.96 3.99
C LEU A 22 -21.11 -8.94 3.22
N ASP A 23 -22.40 -8.64 3.22
CA ASP A 23 -23.32 -9.08 2.19
C ASP A 23 -22.89 -8.49 0.82
N PRO A 24 -23.16 -9.17 -0.30
CA PRO A 24 -22.82 -8.66 -1.63
C PRO A 24 -23.56 -7.35 -1.92
N GLY A 25 -22.84 -6.21 -1.92
CA GLY A 25 -23.39 -4.90 -2.32
C GLY A 25 -23.18 -3.75 -1.34
N GLN A 26 -22.61 -3.99 -0.15
CA GLN A 26 -22.32 -2.91 0.79
C GLN A 26 -20.94 -2.29 0.51
N LYS A 27 -20.91 -0.96 0.35
CA LYS A 27 -19.73 -0.17 0.01
C LYS A 27 -18.63 -0.42 1.05
N ILE A 28 -17.51 -0.99 0.61
CA ILE A 28 -16.36 -1.26 1.47
C ILE A 28 -15.66 0.06 1.72
N GLN A 29 -15.94 0.69 2.85
CA GLN A 29 -15.19 1.85 3.29
C GLN A 29 -14.69 1.55 4.71
N GLU A 30 -13.53 0.91 4.76
CA GLU A 30 -12.90 0.47 6.01
C GLU A 30 -12.32 1.66 6.78
N ASN A 31 -11.84 2.67 6.06
CA ASN A 31 -11.43 3.97 6.57
C ASN A 31 -11.52 5.04 5.47
N THR A 32 -11.31 6.30 5.86
CA THR A 32 -11.37 7.49 5.00
C THR A 32 -10.09 7.71 4.18
N LEU A 33 -9.21 6.71 4.05
CA LEU A 33 -7.98 6.84 3.29
C LEU A 33 -8.27 7.03 1.79
N LEU A 34 -7.59 8.00 1.19
CA LEU A 34 -7.78 8.39 -0.20
C LEU A 34 -6.52 8.13 -1.02
N SER A 35 -6.73 7.70 -2.26
CA SER A 35 -5.69 7.70 -3.29
C SER A 35 -5.24 9.12 -3.59
N VAL A 36 -3.96 9.27 -3.96
CA VAL A 36 -3.38 10.52 -4.46
C VAL A 36 -4.18 11.08 -5.65
N TYR A 37 -4.81 10.23 -6.45
CA TYR A 37 -5.65 10.62 -7.58
C TYR A 37 -7.14 10.79 -7.24
N GLY A 38 -7.48 10.71 -5.96
CA GLY A 38 -8.85 10.84 -5.44
C GLY A 38 -9.61 9.52 -5.39
N ASN A 39 -10.71 9.53 -4.64
CA ASN A 39 -11.48 8.37 -4.20
C ASN A 39 -10.71 7.45 -3.24
N SER A 40 -11.37 6.38 -2.79
CA SER A 40 -10.84 5.37 -1.87
C SER A 40 -9.49 4.82 -2.34
N SER A 41 -8.56 4.65 -1.40
CA SER A 41 -7.30 3.90 -1.59
C SER A 41 -7.48 2.38 -1.43
N TRP A 42 -8.71 1.91 -1.23
CA TRP A 42 -9.05 0.49 -1.14
C TRP A 42 -9.85 0.05 -2.35
N HIS A 43 -9.43 -1.06 -2.95
CA HIS A 43 -10.14 -1.71 -4.03
C HIS A 43 -10.45 -3.17 -3.67
N PHE A 44 -11.65 -3.63 -4.02
CA PHE A 44 -12.08 -5.01 -3.76
C PHE A 44 -11.62 -5.93 -4.89
N ASP A 45 -11.03 -7.07 -4.52
CA ASP A 45 -10.70 -8.14 -5.46
C ASP A 45 -11.68 -9.31 -5.32
N GLU A 46 -12.41 -9.62 -6.39
CA GLU A 46 -13.45 -10.67 -6.38
C GLU A 46 -12.86 -12.09 -6.27
N VAL A 47 -11.65 -12.32 -6.78
CA VAL A 47 -11.01 -13.65 -6.76
C VAL A 47 -10.57 -13.99 -5.34
N ARG A 48 -10.03 -13.01 -4.63
CA ARG A 48 -9.51 -13.13 -3.27
C ARG A 48 -10.55 -12.83 -2.20
N ASN A 49 -11.66 -12.21 -2.59
CA ASN A 49 -12.75 -11.78 -1.72
C ASN A 49 -12.24 -10.89 -0.55
N GLN A 50 -11.31 -10.00 -0.87
CA GLN A 50 -10.57 -9.14 0.06
C GLN A 50 -10.32 -7.77 -0.59
N CYS A 51 -10.13 -6.74 0.23
CA CYS A 51 -9.65 -5.45 -0.25
C CYS A 51 -8.11 -5.40 -0.24
N TYR A 52 -7.55 -4.73 -1.24
CA TYR A 52 -6.13 -4.37 -1.28
C TYR A 52 -5.98 -2.85 -1.29
N PHE A 53 -4.85 -2.40 -0.75
CA PHE A 53 -4.50 -0.99 -0.67
C PHE A 53 -3.74 -0.52 -1.92
N HIS A 54 -4.00 0.72 -2.34
CA HIS A 54 -3.26 1.42 -3.39
C HIS A 54 -3.20 2.93 -3.09
N GLN A 55 -2.01 3.51 -3.07
CA GLN A 55 -1.79 4.96 -2.92
C GLN A 55 -2.13 5.71 -4.20
N PHE A 56 -1.94 5.06 -5.35
CA PHE A 56 -2.12 5.66 -6.67
C PHE A 56 -3.35 5.08 -7.34
N MET A 57 -3.22 4.48 -8.52
CA MET A 57 -4.36 3.85 -9.21
C MET A 57 -4.66 2.45 -8.65
N LYS A 58 -5.90 1.98 -8.79
CA LYS A 58 -6.29 0.61 -8.40
C LYS A 58 -5.45 -0.46 -9.11
N GLU A 59 -5.01 -0.20 -10.34
CA GLU A 59 -4.13 -1.07 -11.10
C GLU A 59 -2.69 -1.13 -10.53
N GLN A 60 -2.37 -0.31 -9.53
CA GLN A 60 -1.07 -0.19 -8.88
C GLN A 60 -1.19 -0.57 -7.39
N PRO A 61 -1.43 -1.85 -7.05
CA PRO A 61 -1.52 -2.30 -5.67
C PRO A 61 -0.18 -2.15 -4.94
N ASP A 62 -0.21 -1.66 -3.71
CA ASP A 62 1.02 -1.41 -2.96
C ASP A 62 1.64 -2.68 -2.38
N LEU A 63 2.96 -2.75 -2.51
CA LEU A 63 3.76 -3.77 -1.85
C LEU A 63 3.81 -3.52 -0.34
N ASN A 64 3.65 -4.59 0.43
CA ASN A 64 3.78 -4.57 1.88
C ASN A 64 5.28 -4.57 2.27
N PHE A 65 5.89 -3.38 2.33
CA PHE A 65 7.29 -3.22 2.71
C PHE A 65 7.62 -3.60 4.16
N ARG A 66 6.63 -3.96 4.98
CA ARG A 66 6.86 -4.54 6.31
C ARG A 66 7.18 -6.03 6.22
N ASN A 67 6.94 -6.66 5.08
CA ASN A 67 7.32 -8.02 4.80
C ASN A 67 8.80 -8.09 4.40
N PRO A 68 9.67 -8.81 5.15
CA PRO A 68 11.08 -8.92 4.82
C PRO A 68 11.33 -9.62 3.47
N ASP A 69 10.44 -10.53 3.04
CA ASP A 69 10.56 -11.16 1.71
C ASP A 69 10.41 -10.09 0.60
N VAL A 70 9.47 -9.14 0.75
CA VAL A 70 9.31 -8.01 -0.22
C VAL A 70 10.57 -7.15 -0.27
N GLN A 71 11.15 -6.83 0.90
CA GLN A 71 12.39 -6.04 0.94
C GLN A 71 13.56 -6.74 0.25
N GLU A 72 13.68 -8.06 0.42
CA GLU A 72 14.74 -8.84 -0.22
C GLU A 72 14.55 -8.91 -1.74
N GLU A 73 13.32 -9.12 -2.22
CA GLU A 73 13.02 -9.11 -3.66
C GLU A 73 13.38 -7.76 -4.31
N ILE A 74 13.08 -6.64 -3.64
CA ILE A 74 13.49 -5.30 -4.14
C ILE A 74 15.01 -5.18 -4.20
N LYS A 75 15.76 -5.70 -3.21
CA LYS A 75 17.22 -5.69 -3.22
C LYS A 75 17.79 -6.54 -4.35
N GLU A 76 17.21 -7.71 -4.62
CA GLU A 76 17.59 -8.55 -5.75
C GLU A 76 17.37 -7.85 -7.10
N ILE A 77 16.26 -7.12 -7.26
CA ILE A 77 16.01 -6.30 -8.46
C ILE A 77 17.10 -5.21 -8.62
N LEU A 78 17.46 -4.52 -7.54
CA LEU A 78 18.53 -3.51 -7.59
C LEU A 78 19.87 -4.16 -7.97
N ARG A 79 20.24 -5.29 -7.35
CA ARG A 79 21.47 -6.05 -7.65
C ARG A 79 21.53 -6.51 -9.10
N PHE A 80 20.41 -6.99 -9.63
CA PHE A 80 20.30 -7.42 -11.03
C PHE A 80 20.70 -6.30 -11.99
N TRP A 81 20.15 -5.09 -11.83
CA TRP A 81 20.45 -3.96 -12.70
C TRP A 81 21.87 -3.40 -12.51
N LEU A 82 22.38 -3.37 -11.28
CA LEU A 82 23.79 -3.01 -11.03
C LEU A 82 24.75 -3.99 -11.71
N THR A 83 24.44 -5.29 -11.67
CA THR A 83 25.25 -6.33 -12.35
C THR A 83 25.26 -6.15 -13.87
N LYS A 84 24.22 -5.53 -14.44
CA LYS A 84 24.15 -5.17 -15.87
C LYS A 84 24.92 -3.90 -16.24
N GLY A 85 25.49 -3.20 -15.27
CA GLY A 85 26.28 -1.99 -15.48
C GLY A 85 25.51 -0.68 -15.39
N VAL A 86 24.34 -0.66 -14.75
CA VAL A 86 23.65 0.60 -14.40
C VAL A 86 24.42 1.31 -13.28
N ASP A 87 24.71 2.61 -13.45
CA ASP A 87 25.55 3.38 -12.52
C ASP A 87 24.81 3.91 -11.27
N GLY A 88 23.48 3.88 -11.26
CA GLY A 88 22.69 4.35 -10.13
C GLY A 88 21.18 4.36 -10.39
N PHE A 89 20.41 4.70 -9.36
CA PHE A 89 18.95 4.73 -9.40
C PHE A 89 18.40 6.07 -8.90
N SER A 90 17.28 6.49 -9.48
CA SER A 90 16.38 7.47 -8.89
C SER A 90 15.19 6.73 -8.29
N LEU A 91 15.00 6.83 -6.97
CA LEU A 91 13.90 6.18 -6.28
C LEU A 91 12.69 7.11 -6.24
N ASP A 92 11.60 6.70 -6.89
CA ASP A 92 10.35 7.45 -6.88
C ASP A 92 9.45 7.06 -5.69
N ALA A 93 8.52 7.95 -5.33
CA ALA A 93 7.45 7.69 -4.36
C ALA A 93 7.87 7.19 -2.96
N VAL A 94 9.12 7.37 -2.54
CA VAL A 94 9.65 6.80 -1.28
C VAL A 94 8.86 7.16 -0.02
N LYS A 95 8.19 8.32 -0.01
CA LYS A 95 7.35 8.74 1.11
C LYS A 95 6.11 7.86 1.32
N PHE A 96 5.70 7.08 0.32
CA PHE A 96 4.54 6.20 0.33
C PHE A 96 4.91 4.72 0.59
N LEU A 97 6.16 4.42 0.98
CA LEU A 97 6.60 3.04 1.22
C LEU A 97 5.94 2.36 2.42
N LEU A 98 5.42 3.14 3.38
CA LEU A 98 4.87 2.61 4.61
C LEU A 98 3.64 3.41 5.04
N GLU A 99 2.64 2.68 5.49
CA GLU A 99 1.44 3.19 6.15
C GLU A 99 1.43 2.78 7.64
N ALA A 100 0.60 3.48 8.43
CA ALA A 100 0.36 3.16 9.82
C ALA A 100 -0.42 1.84 9.96
N LYS A 101 0.12 0.89 10.73
CA LYS A 101 -0.47 -0.45 10.90
C LYS A 101 -1.87 -0.47 11.52
N HIS A 102 -2.23 0.59 12.24
CA HIS A 102 -3.51 0.67 12.94
C HIS A 102 -4.67 1.09 12.03
N LEU A 103 -4.39 1.50 10.79
CA LEU A 103 -5.39 1.83 9.75
C LEU A 103 -6.49 2.79 10.23
N ARG A 104 -6.13 3.79 11.05
CA ARG A 104 -7.09 4.79 11.54
C ARG A 104 -7.39 5.80 10.44
N ASP A 105 -8.54 6.44 10.56
CA ASP A 105 -8.92 7.56 9.72
C ASP A 105 -7.93 8.71 9.81
N GLU A 106 -7.70 9.35 8.67
CA GLU A 106 -6.96 10.59 8.57
C GLU A 106 -7.81 11.76 9.08
N ILE A 107 -7.15 12.86 9.44
CA ILE A 107 -7.84 14.06 9.91
C ILE A 107 -8.33 14.86 8.71
N GLN A 108 -9.63 15.15 8.65
CA GLN A 108 -10.18 16.07 7.64
C GLN A 108 -9.65 17.49 7.86
N VAL A 109 -9.25 18.13 6.76
CA VAL A 109 -8.85 19.55 6.75
C VAL A 109 -10.03 20.42 7.18
N ASN A 110 -11.22 20.17 6.64
CA ASN A 110 -12.47 20.76 7.10
C ASN A 110 -13.24 19.77 8.00
N LYS A 111 -13.10 19.93 9.32
CA LYS A 111 -13.71 19.03 10.32
C LYS A 111 -15.24 19.01 10.35
N THR A 112 -15.90 19.94 9.65
CA THR A 112 -17.37 20.01 9.57
C THR A 112 -17.93 19.42 8.27
N GLN A 113 -17.06 19.02 7.35
CA GLN A 113 -17.47 18.37 6.11
C GLN A 113 -18.06 16.98 6.43
N ILE A 114 -19.08 16.60 5.65
CA ILE A 114 -19.69 15.28 5.77
C ILE A 114 -18.69 14.24 5.25
N PRO A 115 -18.31 13.21 6.02
CA PRO A 115 -17.28 12.25 5.61
C PRO A 115 -17.54 11.59 4.24
N ASP A 116 -18.80 11.28 3.91
CA ASP A 116 -19.17 10.64 2.65
C ASP A 116 -18.90 11.52 1.40
N THR A 117 -18.70 12.82 1.58
CA THR A 117 -18.37 13.75 0.48
C THR A 117 -16.88 14.00 0.35
N VAL A 118 -16.07 13.52 1.30
CA VAL A 118 -14.61 13.66 1.28
C VAL A 118 -14.05 12.63 0.30
N THR A 119 -13.56 13.11 -0.84
CA THR A 119 -13.13 12.26 -1.95
C THR A 119 -11.85 12.75 -2.61
N GLN A 120 -11.45 14.00 -2.38
CA GLN A 120 -10.24 14.57 -2.94
C GLN A 120 -9.09 14.46 -1.95
N TYR A 121 -7.93 14.04 -2.45
CA TYR A 121 -6.74 13.80 -1.63
C TYR A 121 -6.41 15.00 -0.71
N SER A 122 -6.51 16.22 -1.24
CA SER A 122 -6.22 17.46 -0.51
C SER A 122 -7.17 17.80 0.65
N GLU A 123 -8.28 17.07 0.81
CA GLU A 123 -9.25 17.28 1.89
C GLU A 123 -8.84 16.62 3.21
N LEU A 124 -7.74 15.85 3.20
CA LEU A 124 -7.20 15.14 4.36
C LEU A 124 -5.77 15.60 4.68
N TYR A 125 -5.42 15.56 5.95
CA TYR A 125 -4.02 15.49 6.38
C TYR A 125 -3.55 14.03 6.25
N HIS A 126 -2.33 13.80 5.75
CA HIS A 126 -1.83 12.45 5.43
C HIS A 126 -0.81 11.95 6.46
N ASP A 127 -1.23 11.95 7.72
CA ASP A 127 -0.38 11.65 8.87
C ASP A 127 -0.11 10.15 9.01
N PHE A 128 -0.97 9.30 8.47
CA PHE A 128 -0.89 7.84 8.58
C PHE A 128 -0.46 7.14 7.29
N THR A 129 -0.48 7.84 6.16
CA THR A 129 -0.21 7.27 4.83
C THR A 129 1.07 7.76 4.17
N THR A 130 1.78 8.72 4.78
CA THR A 130 3.06 9.21 4.26
C THR A 130 4.14 9.29 5.34
N THR A 131 5.40 9.12 4.95
CA THR A 131 6.61 9.40 5.76
C THR A 131 6.59 8.72 7.15
N GLN A 132 6.10 7.49 7.22
CA GLN A 132 5.98 6.76 8.48
C GLN A 132 7.35 6.39 9.08
N VAL A 133 7.38 6.18 10.40
CA VAL A 133 8.56 5.70 11.13
C VAL A 133 9.07 4.40 10.50
N GLY A 134 10.38 4.37 10.21
CA GLY A 134 11.08 3.27 9.55
C GLY A 134 11.25 3.43 8.03
N MET A 135 10.55 4.36 7.38
CA MET A 135 10.68 4.58 5.92
C MET A 135 12.11 4.94 5.53
N HIS A 136 12.74 5.86 6.25
CA HIS A 136 14.13 6.23 5.99
C HIS A 136 15.13 5.08 6.24
N ASP A 137 14.81 4.14 7.13
CA ASP A 137 15.65 2.97 7.37
C ASP A 137 15.59 1.99 6.19
N ILE A 138 14.41 1.83 5.58
CA ILE A 138 14.27 1.07 4.33
C ILE A 138 15.12 1.69 3.22
N VAL A 139 15.02 3.01 3.02
CA VAL A 139 15.80 3.71 1.99
C VAL A 139 17.31 3.58 2.25
N ARG A 140 17.75 3.69 3.51
CA ARG A 140 19.16 3.45 3.87
C ARG A 140 19.60 2.01 3.58
N SER A 141 18.71 1.03 3.70
CA SER A 141 19.02 -0.37 3.41
C SER A 141 19.21 -0.68 1.92
N PHE A 142 18.85 0.25 1.02
CA PHE A 142 19.15 0.17 -0.41
C PHE A 142 20.54 0.69 -0.77
N ARG A 143 21.20 1.39 0.16
CA ARG A 143 22.54 1.94 -0.03
C ARG A 143 23.62 0.95 0.41
#